data_AF-A0AA86TR38-F1
#
_entry.id   AF-A0AA86TR38-F1
#
_cell.length_a   1.000
_cell.length_b   1.000
_cell.length_c   1.000
_cell.angle_alpha   90.00
_cell.angle_beta   90.00
_cell.angle_gamma   90.00
#
_symmetry.space_group_name_H-M   'P 1'
#
loop_
_entity.id
_entity.type
_entity.pdbx_description
1 polymer ?
#
loop_
_entity_poly.entity_id
_entity_poly.type
_entity_poly.pdbx_seq_one_letter_code
_entity_poly.pdbx_strand_id
1 'polypeptide(L)'
;MPTMNESIYETHTQLFTPQFSKQPNCTLFCDNYYGTIDVVEYIKSIGLEYVGTFRPSRLGKELSQNLEKLQLNQVVQYPVFKEVKLKKTTKQVLVKDVNVLQWQCKKQKILTMIYTKSKFVKQPCQMQEFVSSRGIPREQPEIVRYYNNNYKGVDYVDQLTKNIKFPGRCTRWTTRMFIYFMQVILVNGFSLMKLLHPEYKEIKITDYVESIIDQMKINLTKYEIKATPRKIEGCNQPVVSPIKGPVIEAYKHYHVYTKVSAQCVGCKQCNSRYVCSCKGYHLCPECYKTHISEQNDIRGYTHIYKK
;
A
#
# COMPACT_ATOMS: atom_id res chain seq x y z
N MET A 1 4.04 28.01 -12.64
CA MET A 1 3.67 26.72 -12.00
C MET A 1 2.22 26.84 -11.55
N PRO A 2 1.37 25.86 -11.84
CA PRO A 2 -0.03 25.91 -11.41
C PRO A 2 -0.11 26.01 -9.89
N THR A 3 -1.12 26.71 -9.39
CA THR A 3 -1.39 26.72 -7.95
C THR A 3 -1.75 25.31 -7.48
N MET A 4 -1.53 24.99 -6.19
CA MET A 4 -1.85 23.66 -5.68
C MET A 4 -3.32 23.26 -5.93
N ASN A 5 -4.22 24.24 -5.94
CA ASN A 5 -5.63 24.02 -6.24
C ASN A 5 -5.87 23.68 -7.72
N GLU A 6 -5.17 24.35 -8.65
CA GLU A 6 -5.20 24.03 -10.09
C GLU A 6 -4.70 22.61 -10.36
N SER A 7 -3.59 22.20 -9.74
CA SER A 7 -3.05 20.84 -9.92
C SER A 7 -4.01 19.75 -9.39
N ILE A 8 -4.65 19.99 -8.24
CA ILE A 8 -5.68 19.09 -7.71
C ILE A 8 -6.86 19.03 -8.67
N TYR A 9 -7.33 20.19 -9.15
CA TYR A 9 -8.43 20.26 -10.10
C TYR A 9 -8.13 19.48 -11.39
N GLU A 10 -6.97 19.72 -12.01
CA GLU A 10 -6.52 19.00 -13.20
C GLU A 10 -6.48 17.47 -12.98
N THR A 11 -5.98 17.03 -11.82
CA THR A 11 -5.93 15.61 -11.46
C THR A 11 -7.34 15.01 -11.41
N HIS A 12 -8.30 15.69 -10.79
CA HIS A 12 -9.69 15.25 -10.76
C HIS A 12 -10.32 15.23 -12.17
N THR A 13 -10.10 16.27 -12.95
CA THR A 13 -10.63 16.34 -14.32
C THR A 13 -10.05 15.24 -15.20
N GLN A 14 -8.76 14.91 -15.07
CA GLN A 14 -8.15 13.84 -15.86
C GLN A 14 -8.63 12.44 -15.42
N LEU A 15 -8.77 12.20 -14.11
CA LEU A 15 -9.14 10.88 -13.59
C LEU A 15 -10.64 10.58 -13.79
N PHE A 16 -11.53 11.55 -13.53
CA PHE A 16 -12.96 11.25 -13.37
C PHE A 16 -13.81 11.53 -14.61
N THR A 17 -13.44 12.52 -15.43
CA THR A 17 -14.23 12.94 -16.61
C THR A 17 -14.45 11.84 -17.65
N PRO A 18 -13.44 11.02 -18.01
CA PRO A 18 -13.62 10.02 -19.07
C PRO A 18 -14.44 8.80 -18.62
N GLN A 19 -14.39 8.45 -17.34
CA GLN A 19 -14.85 7.15 -16.84
C GLN A 19 -16.25 7.20 -16.20
N PHE A 20 -16.60 8.33 -15.57
CA PHE A 20 -17.78 8.40 -14.70
C PHE A 20 -18.93 9.26 -15.24
N SER A 21 -18.72 10.00 -16.34
CA SER A 21 -19.79 10.73 -17.05
C SER A 21 -20.92 9.83 -17.55
N LYS A 22 -20.73 8.50 -17.56
CA LYS A 22 -21.71 7.50 -18.03
C LYS A 22 -22.36 6.68 -16.92
N GLN A 23 -22.00 6.87 -15.64
CA GLN A 23 -22.57 6.10 -14.52
C GLN A 23 -23.33 7.03 -13.56
N PRO A 24 -24.66 7.16 -13.71
CA PRO A 24 -25.45 7.92 -12.74
C PRO A 24 -25.37 7.22 -11.38
N ASN A 25 -25.21 8.03 -10.31
CA ASN A 25 -25.22 7.62 -8.89
C ASN A 25 -23.90 7.09 -8.28
N CYS A 26 -22.74 7.32 -8.90
CA CYS A 26 -21.47 7.05 -8.24
C CYS A 26 -21.14 8.12 -7.18
N THR A 27 -20.66 7.70 -6.01
CA THR A 27 -20.17 8.59 -4.95
C THR A 27 -18.67 8.46 -4.83
N LEU A 28 -17.97 9.59 -4.94
CA LEU A 28 -16.53 9.70 -4.74
C LEU A 28 -16.21 9.95 -3.27
N PHE A 29 -15.30 9.15 -2.73
CA PHE A 29 -14.78 9.31 -1.37
C PHE A 29 -13.34 9.82 -1.44
N CYS A 30 -13.08 11.00 -0.86
CA CYS A 30 -11.77 11.64 -0.96
C CYS A 30 -11.21 12.02 0.40
N ASP A 31 -9.88 11.87 0.55
CA ASP A 31 -9.16 12.44 1.68
C ASP A 31 -8.92 13.96 1.47
N ASN A 32 -8.60 14.63 2.56
CA ASN A 32 -8.38 16.08 2.66
C ASN A 32 -7.37 16.64 1.67
N TYR A 33 -6.45 15.83 1.16
CA TYR A 33 -5.44 16.26 0.19
C TYR A 33 -6.10 16.69 -1.12
N TYR A 34 -7.12 15.95 -1.54
CA TYR A 34 -7.79 16.06 -2.84
C TYR A 34 -9.01 17.00 -2.83
N GLY A 35 -9.42 17.50 -1.65
CA GLY A 35 -10.58 18.38 -1.53
C GLY A 35 -10.26 19.86 -1.75
N THR A 36 -10.94 20.48 -2.72
CA THR A 36 -11.17 21.94 -2.83
C THR A 36 -12.65 22.19 -3.14
N ILE A 37 -13.15 23.42 -2.94
CA ILE A 37 -14.55 23.75 -3.26
C ILE A 37 -14.80 23.59 -4.76
N ASP A 38 -13.91 24.12 -5.59
CA ASP A 38 -14.03 24.08 -7.06
C ASP A 38 -14.10 22.64 -7.60
N VAL A 39 -13.33 21.72 -7.01
CA VAL A 39 -13.37 20.29 -7.34
C VAL A 39 -14.73 19.68 -6.98
N VAL A 40 -15.28 20.03 -5.82
CA VAL A 40 -16.58 19.49 -5.38
C VAL A 40 -17.71 20.01 -6.26
N GLU A 41 -17.66 21.29 -6.64
CA GLU A 41 -18.60 21.89 -7.60
C GLU A 41 -18.49 21.22 -8.99
N TYR A 42 -17.26 20.98 -9.47
CA TYR A 42 -17.03 20.27 -10.72
C TYR A 42 -17.56 18.83 -10.70
N ILE A 43 -17.28 18.07 -9.63
CA ILE A 43 -17.76 16.70 -9.49
C ILE A 43 -19.29 16.65 -9.48
N LYS A 44 -19.92 17.64 -8.84
CA LYS A 44 -21.37 17.79 -8.86
C LYS A 44 -21.91 18.13 -10.26
N SER A 45 -21.24 19.00 -11.02
CA SER A 45 -21.69 19.40 -12.36
C SER A 45 -21.65 18.26 -13.38
N ILE A 46 -20.73 17.30 -13.20
CA ILE A 46 -20.68 16.06 -14.00
C ILE A 46 -21.65 14.97 -13.51
N GLY A 47 -22.50 15.26 -12.51
CA GLY A 47 -23.54 14.35 -12.03
C GLY A 47 -23.10 13.32 -10.98
N LEU A 48 -21.91 13.49 -10.38
CA LEU A 48 -21.40 12.62 -9.34
C LEU A 48 -21.63 13.20 -7.94
N GLU A 49 -21.70 12.32 -6.94
CA GLU A 49 -21.76 12.73 -5.54
C GLU A 49 -20.36 12.71 -4.92
N TYR A 50 -20.08 13.65 -4.03
CA TYR A 50 -18.81 13.77 -3.33
C TYR A 50 -19.00 13.64 -1.82
N VAL A 51 -18.07 12.94 -1.16
CA VAL A 51 -17.93 12.92 0.30
C VAL A 51 -16.44 12.89 0.66
N GLY A 52 -15.97 13.85 1.46
CA GLY A 52 -14.57 13.85 1.86
C GLY A 52 -14.28 14.61 3.13
N THR A 53 -13.15 14.30 3.73
CA THR A 53 -12.57 15.15 4.78
C THR A 53 -12.02 16.42 4.13
N PHE A 54 -12.02 17.53 4.85
CA PHE A 54 -11.65 18.83 4.30
C PHE A 54 -10.74 19.61 5.24
N ARG A 55 -9.77 20.34 4.68
CA ARG A 55 -8.95 21.27 5.46
C ARG A 55 -9.67 22.61 5.59
N PRO A 56 -9.93 23.10 6.82
CA PRO A 56 -10.63 24.37 7.00
C PRO A 56 -9.97 25.55 6.30
N SER A 57 -8.63 25.57 6.22
CA SER A 57 -7.88 26.62 5.54
C SER A 57 -8.16 26.73 4.03
N ARG A 58 -8.80 25.72 3.43
CA ARG A 58 -9.23 25.73 2.01
C ARG A 58 -10.68 26.18 1.83
N LEU A 59 -11.41 26.42 2.92
CA LEU A 59 -12.70 27.10 2.88
C LEU A 59 -12.36 28.57 2.69
N GLY A 60 -12.61 29.14 1.51
CA GLY A 60 -12.27 30.54 1.22
C GLY A 60 -12.67 31.50 2.35
N LYS A 61 -12.06 32.69 2.40
CA LYS A 61 -12.18 33.63 3.54
C LYS A 61 -13.63 33.86 4.00
N GLU A 62 -14.56 34.03 3.05
CA GLU A 62 -15.98 34.23 3.34
C GLU A 62 -16.62 33.04 4.06
N LEU A 63 -16.32 31.80 3.64
CA LEU A 63 -16.84 30.59 4.27
C LEU A 63 -16.29 30.39 5.68
N SER A 64 -14.99 30.63 5.84
CA SER A 64 -14.33 30.50 7.14
C SER A 64 -14.96 31.46 8.15
N GLN A 65 -15.20 32.71 7.75
CA GLN A 65 -15.89 33.70 8.59
C GLN A 65 -17.33 33.29 8.93
N ASN A 66 -18.09 32.74 7.98
CA ASN A 66 -19.45 32.28 8.24
C ASN A 66 -19.48 31.07 9.20
N LEU A 67 -18.52 30.14 9.11
CA LEU A 67 -18.38 29.01 10.04
C LEU A 67 -17.92 29.42 11.44
N GLU A 68 -17.06 30.42 11.54
CA GLU A 68 -16.57 30.99 12.80
C GLU A 68 -17.68 31.73 13.56
N LYS A 69 -18.54 32.46 12.85
CA LYS A 69 -19.69 33.17 13.44
C LYS A 69 -20.73 32.23 14.05
N LEU A 70 -20.77 30.97 13.62
CA LEU A 70 -21.73 30.00 14.14
C LEU A 70 -21.28 29.45 15.49
N GLN A 71 -22.21 29.28 16.40
CA GLN A 71 -21.95 28.50 17.60
C GLN A 71 -21.99 27.00 17.26
N LEU A 72 -21.20 26.17 17.98
CA LEU A 72 -21.48 24.73 17.93
C LEU A 72 -22.96 24.58 18.31
N ASN A 73 -23.73 23.80 17.52
CA ASN A 73 -25.18 23.50 17.68
C ASN A 73 -26.13 24.32 16.82
N GLN A 74 -25.63 25.26 16.01
CA GLN A 74 -26.47 25.96 15.05
C GLN A 74 -26.45 25.23 13.70
N VAL A 75 -27.66 24.98 13.18
CA VAL A 75 -27.88 24.61 11.77
C VAL A 75 -28.34 25.87 11.06
N VAL A 76 -27.63 26.28 10.00
CA VAL A 76 -28.17 27.29 9.08
C VAL A 76 -28.81 26.54 7.92
N GLN A 77 -30.15 26.49 7.91
CA GLN A 77 -30.94 25.91 6.81
C GLN A 77 -31.81 27.00 6.19
N TYR A 78 -31.69 27.19 4.87
CA TYR A 78 -32.74 27.76 4.02
C TYR A 78 -32.60 27.23 2.58
N PRO A 79 -33.71 26.93 1.85
CA PRO A 79 -35.01 26.41 2.31
C PRO A 79 -35.13 24.92 1.89
N VAL A 80 -35.67 23.94 2.61
CA VAL A 80 -36.77 23.85 3.56
C VAL A 80 -36.53 22.55 4.33
N PHE A 81 -36.12 22.54 5.60
CA PHE A 81 -36.40 21.41 6.51
C PHE A 81 -36.47 21.94 7.96
N LYS A 82 -37.31 21.33 8.79
CA LYS A 82 -37.51 21.72 10.20
C LYS A 82 -36.22 21.54 11.00
N GLU A 83 -36.00 22.43 11.98
CA GLU A 83 -34.85 22.40 12.90
C GLU A 83 -34.68 21.00 13.53
N VAL A 84 -33.63 20.29 13.15
CA VAL A 84 -33.16 19.13 13.90
C VAL A 84 -32.09 19.61 14.85
N LYS A 85 -32.35 19.50 16.15
CA LYS A 85 -31.38 19.83 17.21
C LYS A 85 -30.19 18.87 17.12
N LEU A 86 -29.09 19.32 16.53
CA LEU A 86 -27.82 18.62 16.61
C LEU A 86 -27.20 18.78 18.01
N LYS A 87 -26.45 17.77 18.48
CA LYS A 87 -25.80 17.79 19.81
C LYS A 87 -24.70 18.84 19.90
N LYS A 88 -24.25 19.12 21.14
CA LYS A 88 -23.25 20.11 21.61
C LYS A 88 -21.91 20.21 20.84
N THR A 89 -21.70 19.42 19.79
CA THR A 89 -20.41 19.13 19.15
C THR A 89 -20.44 19.21 17.62
N THR A 90 -21.53 19.65 16.99
CA THR A 90 -21.67 19.66 15.52
C THR A 90 -22.19 20.99 14.97
N LYS A 91 -21.71 21.37 13.78
CA LYS A 91 -22.17 22.50 12.97
C LYS A 91 -22.33 22.05 11.52
N GLN A 92 -23.37 22.52 10.84
CA GLN A 92 -23.57 22.26 9.41
C GLN A 92 -23.96 23.55 8.68
N VAL A 93 -23.34 23.80 7.53
CA VAL A 93 -23.57 24.97 6.68
C VAL A 93 -23.68 24.52 5.23
N LEU A 94 -24.66 25.07 4.50
CA LEU A 94 -24.74 24.96 3.05
C LEU A 94 -24.02 26.15 2.43
N VAL A 95 -23.12 25.91 1.49
CA VAL A 95 -22.43 26.95 0.73
C VAL A 95 -22.37 26.58 -0.74
N LYS A 96 -22.87 27.47 -1.61
CA LYS A 96 -22.85 27.29 -3.07
C LYS A 96 -23.34 25.88 -3.47
N ASP A 97 -24.41 25.43 -2.81
CA ASP A 97 -25.01 24.11 -2.95
C ASP A 97 -24.12 22.89 -2.59
N VAL A 98 -23.08 23.12 -1.79
CA VAL A 98 -22.21 22.12 -1.18
C VAL A 98 -22.38 22.18 0.33
N ASN A 99 -22.46 21.03 1.00
CA ASN A 99 -22.60 20.98 2.45
C ASN A 99 -21.25 20.85 3.12
N VAL A 100 -21.04 21.66 4.17
CA VAL A 100 -19.87 21.59 5.05
C VAL A 100 -20.35 21.25 6.45
N LEU A 101 -19.80 20.18 7.03
CA LEU A 101 -20.08 19.77 8.40
C LEU A 101 -18.80 19.82 9.23
N GLN A 102 -18.86 20.48 10.38
CA GLN A 102 -17.82 20.46 11.39
C GLN A 102 -18.30 19.65 12.60
N TRP A 103 -17.47 18.69 13.04
CA TRP A 103 -17.75 17.86 14.20
C TRP A 103 -16.56 17.83 15.15
N GLN A 104 -16.79 18.24 16.39
CA GLN A 104 -15.82 18.16 17.47
C GLN A 104 -15.76 16.72 18.00
N CYS A 105 -14.84 15.93 17.43
CA CYS A 105 -14.66 14.53 17.80
C CYS A 105 -13.86 14.34 19.10
N LYS A 106 -13.03 15.32 19.48
CA LYS A 106 -12.32 15.40 20.77
C LYS A 106 -12.29 16.85 21.25
N LYS A 107 -11.99 17.09 22.54
CA LYS A 107 -11.93 18.44 23.13
C LYS A 107 -11.21 19.47 22.26
N GLN A 108 -10.08 19.10 21.64
CA GLN A 108 -9.26 20.00 20.81
C GLN A 108 -9.23 19.61 19.32
N LYS A 109 -10.09 18.69 18.87
CA LYS A 109 -10.07 18.21 17.47
C LYS A 109 -11.43 18.37 16.82
N ILE A 110 -11.47 19.22 15.79
CA ILE A 110 -12.62 19.41 14.92
C ILE A 110 -12.32 18.72 13.59
N LEU A 111 -13.19 17.78 13.22
CA LEU A 111 -13.23 17.19 11.89
C LEU A 111 -14.10 18.06 11.00
N THR A 112 -13.62 18.41 9.81
CA THR A 112 -14.43 19.08 8.80
C THR A 112 -14.66 18.13 7.63
N MET A 113 -15.92 18.00 7.22
CA MET A 113 -16.39 17.19 6.10
C MET A 113 -17.02 18.10 5.06
N ILE A 114 -16.82 17.79 3.79
CA ILE A 114 -17.52 18.43 2.67
C ILE A 114 -18.24 17.35 1.85
N TYR A 115 -19.49 17.60 1.45
CA TYR A 115 -20.29 16.62 0.73
C TYR A 115 -21.41 17.23 -0.12
N THR A 116 -21.78 16.52 -1.19
CA THR A 116 -22.89 16.87 -2.10
C THR A 116 -23.98 15.81 -2.15
N LYS A 117 -23.80 14.70 -1.42
CA LYS A 117 -24.73 13.56 -1.39
C LYS A 117 -26.15 13.99 -1.06
N SER A 118 -27.06 13.73 -1.99
CA SER A 118 -28.45 14.20 -2.00
C SER A 118 -29.24 13.83 -0.73
N LYS A 119 -29.01 12.64 -0.18
CA LYS A 119 -29.61 12.16 1.08
C LYS A 119 -29.40 13.15 2.23
N PHE A 120 -28.19 13.68 2.38
CA PHE A 120 -27.78 14.57 3.46
C PHE A 120 -28.00 16.05 3.14
N VAL A 121 -28.35 16.37 1.90
CA VAL A 121 -28.80 17.70 1.49
C VAL A 121 -30.26 17.89 1.90
N LYS A 122 -31.08 16.85 1.69
CA LYS A 122 -32.53 16.87 1.97
C LYS A 122 -32.87 16.66 3.44
N GLN A 123 -31.93 16.22 4.27
CA GLN A 123 -32.17 16.02 5.69
C GLN A 123 -30.91 16.37 6.48
N PRO A 124 -31.03 17.03 7.64
CA PRO A 124 -29.87 17.30 8.50
C PRO A 124 -29.24 15.99 8.95
N CYS A 125 -27.91 15.98 9.02
CA CYS A 125 -27.15 14.78 9.36
C CYS A 125 -27.46 14.34 10.79
N GLN A 126 -28.01 13.14 10.98
CA GLN A 126 -28.30 12.62 12.31
C GLN A 126 -27.02 12.13 13.00
N MET A 127 -27.03 12.13 14.34
CA MET A 127 -26.00 11.47 15.14
C MET A 127 -26.34 9.98 15.24
N GLN A 128 -25.35 9.13 15.00
CA GLN A 128 -25.50 7.68 15.10
C GLN A 128 -24.56 7.12 16.15
N GLU A 129 -25.11 6.25 16.99
CA GLU A 129 -24.34 5.46 17.93
C GLU A 129 -23.50 4.41 17.19
N PHE A 130 -22.30 4.19 17.70
CA PHE A 130 -21.41 3.12 17.28
C PHE A 130 -20.53 2.70 18.45
N VAL A 131 -20.09 1.45 18.40
CA VAL A 131 -19.11 0.94 19.36
C VAL A 131 -17.72 1.15 18.77
N SER A 132 -16.87 1.88 19.49
CA SER A 132 -15.47 2.07 19.09
C SER A 132 -14.69 0.75 19.15
N SER A 133 -13.51 0.70 18.53
CA SER A 133 -12.63 -0.48 18.59
C SER A 133 -12.20 -0.90 20.01
N ARG A 134 -12.43 -0.04 21.01
CA ARG A 134 -12.17 -0.30 22.43
C ARG A 134 -13.42 -0.75 23.20
N GLY A 135 -14.52 -1.08 22.52
CA GLY A 135 -15.79 -1.46 23.16
C GLY A 135 -16.57 -0.29 23.76
N ILE A 136 -16.07 0.94 23.65
CA ILE A 136 -16.72 2.12 24.25
C ILE A 136 -17.82 2.63 23.30
N PRO A 137 -19.08 2.79 23.76
CA PRO A 137 -20.14 3.40 22.98
C PRO A 137 -19.83 4.89 22.73
N ARG A 138 -20.00 5.31 21.48
CA ARG A 138 -19.71 6.66 20.99
C ARG A 138 -20.77 7.06 19.99
N GLU A 139 -20.87 8.36 19.75
CA GLU A 139 -21.73 8.91 18.70
C GLU A 139 -20.90 9.64 17.66
N GLN A 140 -21.30 9.54 16.41
CA GLN A 140 -20.71 10.30 15.30
C GLN A 140 -21.80 10.71 14.30
N PRO A 141 -21.59 11.79 13.53
CA PRO A 141 -22.50 12.15 12.45
C PRO A 141 -22.62 11.02 11.42
N GLU A 142 -23.83 10.79 10.89
CA GLU A 142 -24.10 9.79 9.86
C GLU A 142 -23.18 9.93 8.64
N ILE A 143 -22.90 11.16 8.18
CA ILE A 143 -21.98 11.40 7.06
C ILE A 143 -20.56 10.93 7.36
N VAL A 144 -20.10 11.07 8.62
CA VAL A 144 -18.77 10.61 9.05
C VAL A 144 -18.74 9.09 9.07
N ARG A 145 -19.80 8.43 9.54
CA ARG A 145 -19.92 6.97 9.46
C ARG A 145 -19.93 6.49 8.01
N TYR A 146 -20.70 7.16 7.15
CA TYR A 146 -20.78 6.84 5.73
C TYR A 146 -19.43 6.97 5.04
N TYR A 147 -18.67 8.05 5.32
CA TYR A 147 -17.30 8.18 4.86
C TYR A 147 -16.42 7.03 5.36
N ASN A 148 -16.42 6.77 6.68
CA ASN A 148 -15.58 5.77 7.33
C ASN A 148 -15.76 4.34 6.79
N ASN A 149 -16.95 4.02 6.30
CA ASN A 149 -17.27 2.72 5.73
C ASN A 149 -16.74 2.54 4.29
N ASN A 150 -16.50 3.63 3.54
CA ASN A 150 -16.25 3.57 2.10
C ASN A 150 -14.88 4.12 1.66
N TYR A 151 -14.21 4.98 2.45
CA TYR A 151 -12.95 5.64 2.02
C TYR A 151 -11.76 4.68 1.79
N LYS A 152 -11.84 3.44 2.29
CA LYS A 152 -10.71 2.50 2.37
C LYS A 152 -10.42 1.76 1.06
N GLY A 153 -11.09 2.07 -0.03
CA GLY A 153 -10.95 1.33 -1.30
C GLY A 153 -9.49 1.28 -1.79
N VAL A 154 -8.83 2.43 -1.83
CA VAL A 154 -7.41 2.54 -2.27
C VAL A 154 -6.48 1.84 -1.29
N ASP A 155 -6.63 2.10 0.02
CA ASP A 155 -5.83 1.45 1.06
C ASP A 155 -5.94 -0.07 1.02
N TYR A 156 -7.13 -0.59 0.67
CA TYR A 156 -7.36 -2.02 0.53
C TYR A 156 -6.60 -2.61 -0.65
N VAL A 157 -6.60 -1.95 -1.82
CA VAL A 157 -5.80 -2.35 -2.98
C VAL A 157 -4.31 -2.33 -2.64
N ASP A 158 -3.84 -1.29 -1.96
CA ASP A 158 -2.46 -1.17 -1.49
C ASP A 158 -2.09 -2.28 -0.49
N GLN A 159 -3.02 -2.69 0.36
CA GLN A 159 -2.81 -3.81 1.28
C GLN A 159 -2.72 -5.14 0.52
N LEU A 160 -3.57 -5.35 -0.48
CA LEU A 160 -3.56 -6.57 -1.29
C LEU A 160 -2.28 -6.68 -2.14
N THR A 161 -1.86 -5.60 -2.79
CA THR A 161 -0.62 -5.61 -3.60
C THR A 161 0.62 -5.91 -2.75
N LYS A 162 0.69 -5.41 -1.51
CA LYS A 162 1.77 -5.75 -0.56
C LYS A 162 1.84 -7.23 -0.19
N ASN A 163 0.72 -7.93 -0.22
CA ASN A 163 0.68 -9.38 0.06
C ASN A 163 1.24 -10.20 -1.12
N ILE A 164 1.26 -9.64 -2.34
CA ILE A 164 1.85 -10.28 -3.52
C ILE A 164 3.36 -10.02 -3.51
N LYS A 165 4.12 -10.95 -2.95
CA LYS A 165 5.58 -10.80 -2.83
C LYS A 165 6.29 -11.12 -4.13
N PHE A 166 7.13 -10.20 -4.60
CA PHE A 166 8.09 -10.46 -5.67
C PHE A 166 9.49 -10.69 -5.08
N PRO A 167 10.12 -11.86 -5.36
CA PRO A 167 11.47 -12.12 -4.88
C PRO A 167 12.49 -11.31 -5.69
N GLY A 168 13.38 -10.61 -4.99
CA GLY A 168 14.51 -9.90 -5.59
C GLY A 168 14.50 -8.40 -5.34
N ARG A 169 15.70 -7.85 -5.09
CA ARG A 169 15.88 -6.39 -5.00
C ARG A 169 16.04 -5.84 -6.41
N CYS A 170 15.09 -5.03 -6.85
CA CYS A 170 15.22 -4.29 -8.11
C CYS A 170 15.74 -2.87 -7.85
N THR A 171 16.84 -2.49 -8.49
CA THR A 171 17.41 -1.13 -8.41
C THR A 171 16.85 -0.19 -9.48
N ARG A 172 16.40 -0.73 -10.63
CA ARG A 172 15.81 0.03 -11.73
C ARG A 172 14.35 0.40 -11.45
N TRP A 173 14.01 1.68 -11.53
CA TRP A 173 12.66 2.19 -11.27
C TRP A 173 11.62 1.67 -12.27
N THR A 174 11.99 1.50 -13.54
CA THR A 174 11.12 0.95 -14.59
C THR A 174 10.67 -0.47 -14.27
N THR A 175 11.58 -1.31 -13.78
CA THR A 175 11.26 -2.67 -13.33
C THR A 175 10.31 -2.66 -12.13
N ARG A 176 10.46 -1.70 -11.20
CA ARG A 176 9.53 -1.56 -10.07
C ARG A 176 8.12 -1.20 -10.53
N MET A 177 7.98 -0.29 -11.48
CA MET A 177 6.68 0.06 -12.08
C MET A 177 6.04 -1.14 -12.77
N PHE A 178 6.82 -1.87 -13.57
CA PHE A 178 6.35 -3.10 -14.22
C PHE A 178 5.82 -4.13 -13.21
N ILE A 179 6.58 -4.39 -12.14
CA ILE A 179 6.17 -5.30 -11.07
C ILE A 179 4.87 -4.82 -10.41
N TYR A 180 4.76 -3.52 -10.12
CA TYR A 180 3.55 -2.95 -9.54
C TYR A 180 2.34 -3.13 -10.47
N PHE A 181 2.48 -2.89 -11.77
CA PHE A 181 1.39 -3.14 -12.73
C PHE A 181 0.97 -4.60 -12.76
N MET A 182 1.92 -5.54 -12.70
CA MET A 182 1.60 -6.96 -12.58
C MET A 182 0.82 -7.28 -11.29
N GLN A 183 1.20 -6.68 -10.16
CA GLN A 183 0.44 -6.83 -8.90
C GLN A 183 -0.99 -6.29 -9.02
N VAL A 184 -1.18 -5.12 -9.65
CA VAL A 184 -2.51 -4.52 -9.87
C VAL A 184 -3.37 -5.41 -10.77
N ILE A 185 -2.79 -5.99 -11.84
CA ILE A 185 -3.49 -6.94 -12.71
C ILE A 185 -3.97 -8.16 -11.91
N LEU A 186 -3.11 -8.73 -11.05
CA LEU A 186 -3.47 -9.86 -10.20
C LEU A 186 -4.56 -9.51 -9.18
N VAL A 187 -4.51 -8.32 -8.58
CA VAL A 187 -5.58 -7.83 -7.68
C VAL A 187 -6.90 -7.69 -8.42
N ASN A 188 -6.91 -7.09 -9.62
CA ASN A 188 -8.12 -6.96 -10.43
C ASN A 188 -8.69 -8.32 -10.85
N GLY A 189 -7.82 -9.25 -11.28
CA GLY A 189 -8.22 -10.62 -11.60
C GLY A 189 -8.82 -11.35 -10.40
N PHE A 190 -8.22 -11.18 -9.22
CA PHE A 190 -8.75 -11.72 -7.97
C PHE A 190 -10.12 -11.14 -7.60
N SER A 191 -10.31 -9.82 -7.75
CA SER A 191 -11.59 -9.16 -7.54
C SER A 191 -12.67 -9.66 -8.50
N LEU A 192 -12.33 -9.84 -9.78
CA LEU A 192 -13.24 -10.41 -10.79
C LEU A 192 -13.60 -11.86 -10.48
N MET A 193 -12.63 -12.69 -10.09
CA MET A 193 -12.88 -14.07 -9.69
C MET A 193 -13.88 -14.13 -8.53
N LYS A 194 -13.69 -13.32 -7.48
CA LYS A 194 -14.63 -13.28 -6.35
C LYS A 194 -16.01 -12.77 -6.70
N LEU A 195 -16.11 -11.90 -7.71
CA LEU A 195 -17.37 -11.37 -8.19
C LEU A 195 -18.15 -12.42 -9.00
N LEU A 196 -17.46 -13.15 -9.87
CA LEU A 196 -18.07 -14.15 -10.77
C LEU A 196 -18.29 -15.51 -10.10
N HIS A 197 -17.49 -15.83 -9.09
CA HIS A 197 -17.49 -17.11 -8.38
C HIS A 197 -17.62 -16.90 -6.86
N PRO A 198 -18.84 -16.65 -6.35
CA PRO A 198 -19.09 -16.42 -4.93
C PRO A 198 -18.62 -17.57 -4.02
N GLU A 199 -18.52 -18.79 -4.54
CA GLU A 199 -17.96 -19.97 -3.86
C GLU A 199 -16.51 -19.75 -3.39
N TYR A 200 -15.76 -18.83 -4.02
CA TYR A 200 -14.38 -18.51 -3.69
C TYR A 200 -14.22 -17.23 -2.85
N LYS A 201 -15.30 -16.75 -2.22
CA LYS A 201 -15.29 -15.52 -1.42
C LYS A 201 -14.22 -15.51 -0.30
N GLU A 202 -13.96 -16.67 0.30
CA GLU A 202 -13.01 -16.83 1.40
C GLU A 202 -11.56 -17.08 0.95
N ILE A 203 -11.32 -17.30 -0.35
CA ILE A 203 -9.96 -17.50 -0.86
C ILE A 203 -9.09 -16.27 -0.58
N LYS A 204 -7.85 -16.51 -0.16
CA LYS A 204 -6.85 -15.46 0.03
C LYS A 204 -6.18 -15.12 -1.29
N ILE A 205 -5.72 -13.89 -1.42
CA ILE A 205 -5.03 -13.44 -2.64
C ILE A 205 -3.74 -14.24 -2.91
N THR A 206 -3.08 -14.72 -1.86
CA THR A 206 -1.88 -15.57 -1.96
C THR A 206 -2.18 -16.86 -2.72
N ASP A 207 -3.26 -17.53 -2.33
CA ASP A 207 -3.65 -18.83 -2.86
C ASP A 207 -4.11 -18.69 -4.32
N TYR A 208 -4.82 -17.58 -4.62
CA TYR A 208 -5.14 -17.20 -6.00
C TYR A 208 -3.87 -17.01 -6.84
N VAL A 209 -2.90 -16.23 -6.38
CA VAL A 209 -1.65 -16.01 -7.10
C VAL A 209 -0.88 -17.32 -7.31
N GLU A 210 -0.81 -18.18 -6.30
CA GLU A 210 -0.18 -19.50 -6.42
C GLU A 210 -0.84 -20.37 -7.50
N SER A 211 -2.18 -20.39 -7.55
CA SER A 211 -2.91 -21.11 -8.60
C SER A 211 -2.59 -20.62 -10.01
N ILE A 212 -2.44 -19.30 -10.20
CA ILE A 212 -2.08 -18.71 -11.49
C ILE A 212 -0.65 -19.09 -11.86
N ILE A 213 0.28 -19.06 -10.90
CA ILE A 213 1.66 -19.47 -11.11
C ILE A 213 1.71 -20.93 -11.57
N ASP A 214 0.95 -21.82 -10.94
CA ASP A 214 0.93 -23.23 -11.29
C ASP A 214 0.32 -23.48 -12.68
N GLN A 215 -0.73 -22.76 -13.05
CA GLN A 215 -1.26 -22.77 -14.43
C GLN A 215 -0.22 -22.28 -15.45
N MET A 216 0.55 -21.24 -15.13
CA MET A 216 1.61 -20.74 -16.01
C MET A 216 2.75 -21.75 -16.16
N LYS A 217 3.15 -22.45 -15.08
CA LYS A 217 4.19 -23.50 -15.12
C LYS A 217 3.79 -24.66 -16.05
N ILE A 218 2.53 -25.09 -16.01
CA ILE A 218 2.02 -26.17 -16.89
C ILE A 218 2.10 -25.77 -18.37
N ASN A 219 1.97 -24.48 -18.67
CA ASN A 219 2.11 -24.00 -20.04
C ASN A 219 3.58 -23.87 -20.46
N LEU A 220 4.50 -23.65 -19.52
CA LEU A 220 5.95 -23.65 -19.80
C LEU A 220 6.48 -25.05 -20.08
N THR A 221 5.97 -26.10 -19.43
CA THR A 221 6.40 -27.48 -19.71
C THR A 221 5.99 -27.99 -21.10
N LYS A 222 5.01 -27.35 -21.76
CA LYS A 222 4.66 -27.61 -23.17
C LYS A 222 5.69 -27.07 -24.15
N TYR A 223 6.43 -26.04 -23.75
CA TYR A 223 7.61 -25.60 -24.47
C TYR A 223 8.79 -26.33 -23.85
N GLU A 224 9.16 -27.48 -24.39
CA GLU A 224 10.50 -28.02 -24.17
C GLU A 224 11.48 -26.94 -24.63
N ILE A 225 11.89 -26.07 -23.71
CA ILE A 225 13.11 -25.30 -23.87
C ILE A 225 14.17 -26.41 -23.86
N LYS A 226 14.55 -26.86 -25.06
CA LYS A 226 15.85 -27.49 -25.28
C LYS A 226 16.86 -26.43 -24.88
N ALA A 227 17.08 -26.30 -23.58
CA ALA A 227 18.18 -25.57 -23.02
C ALA A 227 19.39 -26.40 -23.45
N THR A 228 19.85 -26.19 -24.69
CA THR A 228 21.20 -26.57 -25.06
C THR A 228 22.07 -25.80 -24.10
N PRO A 229 22.72 -26.46 -23.12
CA PRO A 229 23.65 -25.76 -22.28
C PRO A 229 24.68 -25.18 -23.24
N ARG A 230 24.79 -23.84 -23.31
CA ARG A 230 25.98 -23.26 -23.93
C ARG A 230 27.14 -23.79 -23.10
N LYS A 231 27.87 -24.77 -23.64
CA LYS A 231 29.19 -25.11 -23.13
C LYS A 231 29.99 -23.82 -23.22
N ILE A 232 30.22 -23.19 -22.07
CA ILE A 232 31.28 -22.21 -21.93
C ILE A 232 32.55 -23.05 -22.08
N GLU A 233 33.20 -22.98 -23.24
CA GLU A 233 34.48 -23.65 -23.44
C GLU A 233 35.45 -23.19 -22.33
N GLY A 234 35.94 -24.16 -21.55
CA GLY A 234 36.92 -23.91 -20.48
C GLY A 234 36.50 -24.25 -19.05
N CYS A 235 35.25 -24.63 -18.77
CA CYS A 235 34.84 -24.99 -17.41
C CYS A 235 34.63 -26.50 -17.23
N ASN A 236 35.63 -27.19 -16.67
CA ASN A 236 35.59 -28.63 -16.34
C ASN A 236 34.77 -28.97 -15.08
N GLN A 237 33.72 -28.20 -14.75
CA GLN A 237 32.87 -28.50 -13.60
C GLN A 237 31.56 -29.16 -14.05
N PRO A 238 31.16 -30.29 -13.44
CA PRO A 238 29.90 -30.95 -13.77
C PRO A 238 28.72 -30.02 -13.42
N VAL A 239 27.78 -29.92 -14.37
CA VAL A 239 26.56 -29.13 -14.24
C VAL A 239 25.73 -29.69 -13.09
N VAL A 240 25.67 -28.95 -11.97
CA VAL A 240 24.85 -29.30 -10.82
C VAL A 240 23.37 -29.09 -11.18
N SER A 241 22.55 -30.10 -10.88
CA SER A 241 21.09 -30.12 -11.04
C SER A 241 20.38 -28.87 -10.46
N PRO A 242 19.16 -28.55 -10.90
CA PRO A 242 18.49 -27.31 -10.52
C PRO A 242 18.22 -27.27 -9.01
N ILE A 243 18.76 -26.24 -8.36
CA ILE A 243 18.57 -25.98 -6.93
C ILE A 243 17.09 -25.63 -6.68
N LYS A 244 16.41 -26.45 -5.87
CA LYS A 244 15.09 -26.13 -5.32
C LYS A 244 15.24 -25.14 -4.16
N GLY A 245 14.87 -23.89 -4.39
CA GLY A 245 14.58 -22.89 -3.35
C GLY A 245 15.66 -21.80 -3.15
N PRO A 246 15.26 -20.57 -2.74
CA PRO A 246 16.21 -19.52 -2.44
C PRO A 246 16.61 -19.63 -0.96
N VAL A 247 17.86 -20.01 -0.69
CA VAL A 247 18.47 -19.80 0.63
C VAL A 247 19.35 -18.56 0.54
N ILE A 248 18.89 -17.49 1.17
CA ILE A 248 19.72 -16.33 1.48
C ILE A 248 20.58 -16.74 2.68
N GLU A 249 21.78 -17.21 2.43
CA GLU A 249 22.83 -17.24 3.45
C GLU A 249 24.00 -16.40 2.94
N ALA A 250 24.22 -15.25 3.59
CA ALA A 250 25.51 -14.60 3.52
C ALA A 250 26.55 -15.64 3.88
N TYR A 251 27.41 -16.02 2.92
CA TYR A 251 28.44 -17.06 3.07
C TYR A 251 29.26 -16.83 4.33
N LYS A 252 28.87 -17.45 5.44
CA LYS A 252 29.64 -17.46 6.68
C LYS A 252 30.74 -18.49 6.49
N HIS A 253 31.99 -18.04 6.47
CA HIS A 253 33.13 -18.94 6.51
C HIS A 253 33.17 -19.60 7.89
N TYR A 254 32.58 -20.79 8.08
CA TYR A 254 32.76 -21.61 9.29
C TYR A 254 33.42 -22.95 8.96
N HIS A 255 34.17 -23.48 9.91
CA HIS A 255 34.90 -24.73 9.74
C HIS A 255 33.96 -25.91 9.91
N VAL A 256 34.07 -26.90 9.04
CA VAL A 256 33.34 -28.17 9.10
C VAL A 256 34.36 -29.29 9.28
N TYR A 257 34.14 -30.14 10.26
CA TYR A 257 35.00 -31.32 10.47
C TYR A 257 34.66 -32.41 9.46
N THR A 258 35.66 -32.96 8.78
CA THR A 258 35.54 -34.03 7.78
C THR A 258 36.29 -35.28 8.24
N LYS A 259 35.79 -36.45 7.85
CA LYS A 259 36.46 -37.74 8.14
C LYS A 259 37.76 -37.91 7.37
N VAL A 260 37.90 -37.23 6.22
CA VAL A 260 39.09 -37.23 5.38
C VAL A 260 40.03 -36.12 5.85
N SER A 261 41.31 -36.44 6.04
CA SER A 261 42.36 -35.45 6.27
C SER A 261 43.11 -35.17 4.98
N ALA A 262 43.31 -33.89 4.65
CA ALA A 262 44.17 -33.47 3.57
C ALA A 262 45.10 -32.35 4.03
N GLN A 263 46.13 -32.06 3.24
CA GLN A 263 47.11 -31.03 3.56
C GLN A 263 46.45 -29.66 3.67
N CYS A 264 46.82 -28.91 4.71
CA CYS A 264 46.36 -27.56 4.93
C CYS A 264 46.80 -26.65 3.77
N VAL A 265 45.86 -25.98 3.13
CA VAL A 265 46.15 -25.09 1.99
C VAL A 265 46.92 -23.84 2.44
N GLY A 266 46.70 -23.37 3.67
CA GLY A 266 47.33 -22.17 4.21
C GLY A 266 48.83 -22.34 4.51
N CYS A 267 49.18 -23.31 5.36
CA CYS A 267 50.57 -23.51 5.77
C CYS A 267 51.31 -24.59 4.97
N LYS A 268 50.60 -25.51 4.30
CA LYS A 268 51.16 -26.69 3.60
C LYS A 268 52.08 -27.60 4.44
N GLN A 269 52.12 -27.41 5.76
CA GLN A 269 53.03 -28.13 6.66
C GLN A 269 52.31 -29.17 7.52
N CYS A 270 50.99 -29.10 7.63
CA CYS A 270 50.20 -30.06 8.40
C CYS A 270 48.99 -30.55 7.60
N ASN A 271 48.43 -31.68 8.02
CA ASN A 271 47.15 -32.16 7.52
C ASN A 271 46.02 -31.65 8.41
N SER A 272 44.93 -31.20 7.81
CA SER A 272 43.73 -30.75 8.51
C SER A 272 42.52 -31.62 8.15
N ARG A 273 41.69 -31.89 9.14
CA ARG A 273 40.34 -32.46 8.99
C ARG A 273 39.26 -31.37 9.02
N TYR A 274 39.65 -30.10 9.04
CA TYR A 274 38.72 -28.98 9.03
C TYR A 274 38.70 -28.34 7.65
N VAL A 275 37.49 -28.12 7.13
CA VAL A 275 37.24 -27.60 5.80
C VAL A 275 36.39 -26.32 5.87
N CYS A 276 36.69 -25.29 5.07
CA CYS A 276 35.76 -24.14 4.98
C CYS A 276 34.46 -24.56 4.33
N SER A 277 33.33 -24.32 4.99
CA SER A 277 31.98 -24.51 4.43
C SER A 277 31.77 -23.80 3.08
N CYS A 278 32.50 -22.72 2.87
CA CYS A 278 32.39 -21.82 1.73
C CYS A 278 33.10 -22.28 0.45
N LYS A 279 34.32 -22.84 0.60
CA LYS A 279 35.29 -23.04 -0.50
C LYS A 279 35.82 -24.47 -0.54
N GLY A 280 35.54 -25.30 0.45
CA GLY A 280 35.96 -26.70 0.45
C GLY A 280 37.45 -26.92 0.73
N TYR A 281 38.21 -25.91 1.14
CA TYR A 281 39.64 -26.05 1.43
C TYR A 281 39.91 -26.57 2.84
N HIS A 282 40.84 -27.52 2.93
CA HIS A 282 41.37 -27.99 4.21
C HIS A 282 42.28 -26.92 4.83
N LEU A 283 41.95 -26.47 6.04
CA LEU A 283 42.69 -25.43 6.77
C LEU A 283 42.87 -25.86 8.22
N CYS A 284 44.09 -25.74 8.76
CA CYS A 284 44.31 -25.94 10.18
C CYS A 284 43.68 -24.78 10.99
N PRO A 285 43.44 -24.96 12.30
CA PRO A 285 42.77 -23.94 13.12
C PRO A 285 43.42 -22.54 13.05
N GLU A 286 44.75 -22.46 12.98
CA GLU A 286 45.44 -21.15 12.89
C GLU A 286 45.31 -20.50 11.51
N CYS A 287 45.50 -21.25 10.41
CA CYS A 287 45.26 -20.72 9.06
C CYS A 287 43.79 -20.42 8.79
N TYR A 288 42.87 -21.00 9.57
CA TYR A 288 41.45 -20.71 9.47
C TYR A 288 41.11 -19.33 10.05
N LYS A 289 41.75 -18.93 11.14
CA LYS A 289 41.57 -17.59 11.74
C LYS A 289 42.02 -16.49 10.77
N THR A 290 43.16 -16.65 10.12
CA THR A 290 43.66 -15.70 9.11
C THR A 290 42.76 -15.67 7.87
N HIS A 291 42.26 -16.84 7.44
CA HIS A 291 41.32 -16.92 6.32
C HIS A 291 40.01 -16.16 6.58
N ILE A 292 39.50 -16.17 7.81
CA ILE A 292 38.30 -15.39 8.16
C ILE A 292 38.61 -13.88 8.18
N SER A 293 39.75 -13.46 8.75
CA SER A 293 40.08 -12.03 8.83
C SER A 293 40.28 -11.40 7.45
N GLU A 294 40.99 -12.07 6.54
CA GLU A 294 41.24 -11.56 5.18
C GLU A 294 39.95 -11.44 4.35
N GLN A 295 38.99 -12.35 4.50
CA GLN A 295 37.74 -12.30 3.76
C GLN A 295 36.76 -11.25 4.29
N ASN A 296 36.90 -10.84 5.55
CA ASN A 296 36.14 -9.73 6.13
C ASN A 296 36.71 -8.36 5.71
N ASP A 297 38.04 -8.24 5.54
CA ASP A 297 38.68 -6.99 5.09
C ASP A 297 38.41 -6.68 3.60
N ILE A 298 38.34 -7.70 2.74
CA ILE A 298 38.04 -7.51 1.30
C ILE A 298 36.61 -6.98 1.05
N ARG A 299 35.72 -7.00 2.06
CA ARG A 299 34.34 -6.52 1.97
C ARG A 299 34.07 -5.21 2.70
N GLY A 300 35.10 -4.45 3.08
CA GLY A 300 34.94 -3.06 3.52
C GLY A 300 34.11 -2.89 4.79
N TYR A 301 34.17 -3.83 5.73
CA TYR A 301 33.72 -3.60 7.10
C TYR A 301 34.88 -3.09 7.95
N THR A 302 35.36 -1.89 7.66
CA THR A 302 36.07 -1.11 8.68
C THR A 302 35.06 -0.78 9.77
N HIS A 303 35.20 -1.44 10.92
CA HIS A 303 34.54 -1.06 12.15
C HIS A 303 34.79 0.42 12.45
N ILE A 304 33.77 1.27 12.23
CA ILE A 304 33.70 2.57 12.87
C ILE A 304 33.32 2.31 14.33
N TYR A 305 34.34 2.01 15.13
CA TYR A 305 34.36 2.38 16.54
C TYR A 305 35.53 3.33 16.70
N LYS A 306 35.31 4.61 16.41
CA LYS A 306 36.07 5.67 17.08
C LYS A 306 35.29 6.04 18.33
N LYS A 307 36.00 5.98 19.47
CA LYS A 307 35.64 6.66 20.71
C LYS A 307 35.38 8.15 20.45
#